data_AF-A0A5N4ALT0-F1
#
_entry.id   AF-A0A5N4ALT0-F1
#
_cell.length_a   1.000
_cell.length_b   1.000
_cell.length_c   1.000
_cell.angle_alpha   90.00
_cell.angle_beta   90.00
_cell.angle_gamma   90.00
#
_symmetry.space_group_name_H-M   'P 1'
#
loop_
_entity.id
_entity.type
_entity.pdbx_description
1 polymer ?
#
loop_
_entity_poly.entity_id
_entity_poly.type
_entity_poly.pdbx_seq_one_letter_code
_entity_poly.pdbx_strand_id
1 'polypeptide(L)'
;MKAVNSNGFPTAEGLIALYTEGAQDQEYLLASHQAVSQCLVDAQKKHLPTPHSITIKGKTCDIAFDVFDCVSDRIGEYCGQSL
;
A
#
# COMPACT_ATOMS: atom_id res chain seq x y z
N MET A 1 -1.04 -10.74 10.20
CA MET A 1 -1.92 -9.63 9.73
C MET A 1 -2.53 -9.99 8.38
N LYS A 2 -3.74 -9.49 8.05
CA LYS A 2 -4.35 -9.68 6.72
C LYS A 2 -4.16 -8.41 5.88
N ALA A 3 -3.01 -8.27 5.22
CA ALA A 3 -2.70 -7.12 4.38
C ALA A 3 -3.59 -7.01 3.12
N VAL A 4 -4.21 -8.13 2.72
CA VAL A 4 -5.13 -8.23 1.59
C VAL A 4 -6.52 -8.69 2.03
N ASN A 5 -7.57 -8.27 1.31
CA ASN A 5 -8.94 -8.73 1.54
C ASN A 5 -9.21 -10.12 0.92
N SER A 6 -10.44 -10.62 1.03
CA SER A 6 -10.85 -11.93 0.49
C SER A 6 -10.67 -12.08 -1.02
N ASN A 7 -10.57 -10.97 -1.74
CA ASN A 7 -10.37 -10.91 -3.19
C ASN A 7 -8.90 -10.71 -3.56
N GLY A 8 -7.98 -10.71 -2.57
CA GLY A 8 -6.55 -10.50 -2.80
C GLY A 8 -6.16 -9.04 -3.05
N PHE A 9 -7.06 -8.08 -2.82
CA PHE A 9 -6.75 -6.66 -2.97
C PHE A 9 -6.17 -6.09 -1.67
N PRO A 10 -5.07 -5.30 -1.72
CA PRO A 10 -4.48 -4.71 -0.52
C PRO A 10 -5.43 -3.78 0.25
N THR A 11 -5.32 -3.75 1.57
CA THR A 11 -6.20 -2.95 2.46
C THR A 11 -5.38 -1.95 3.25
N ALA A 12 -5.95 -0.77 3.50
CA ALA A 12 -5.26 0.29 4.25
C ALA A 12 -4.87 -0.17 5.65
N GLU A 13 -5.83 -0.72 6.40
CA GLU A 13 -5.60 -1.23 7.77
C GLU A 13 -4.51 -2.30 7.79
N GLY A 14 -4.59 -3.28 6.90
CA GLY A 14 -3.64 -4.39 6.87
C GLY A 14 -2.24 -3.97 6.44
N LEU A 15 -2.11 -3.01 5.53
CA LEU A 15 -0.82 -2.46 5.11
C LEU A 15 -0.20 -1.56 6.17
N ILE A 16 -0.99 -0.66 6.77
CA ILE A 16 -0.53 0.19 7.88
C ILE A 16 -0.02 -0.69 9.01
N ALA A 17 -0.80 -1.68 9.43
CA ALA A 17 -0.39 -2.59 10.49
C ALA A 17 0.93 -3.30 10.15
N LEU A 18 1.11 -3.74 8.90
CA LEU A 18 2.34 -4.41 8.46
C LEU A 18 3.56 -3.49 8.49
N TYR A 19 3.46 -2.28 7.92
CA TYR A 19 4.60 -1.35 7.87
C TYR A 19 4.92 -0.79 9.24
N THR A 20 3.92 -0.59 10.11
CA THR A 20 4.11 0.00 11.43
C THR A 20 4.42 -1.02 12.52
N GLU A 21 4.42 -2.32 12.22
CA GLU A 21 4.68 -3.38 13.19
C GLU A 21 6.07 -3.23 13.80
N GLY A 22 6.13 -3.00 15.12
CA GLY A 22 7.38 -2.84 15.87
C GLY A 22 8.08 -1.48 15.68
N ALA A 23 7.54 -0.58 14.85
CA ALA A 23 8.06 0.76 14.68
C ALA A 23 7.67 1.66 15.86
N GLN A 24 8.61 2.49 16.33
CA GLN A 24 8.39 3.48 17.40
C GLN A 24 8.63 4.91 16.94
N ASP A 25 9.22 5.09 15.76
CA ASP A 25 9.54 6.40 15.21
C ASP A 25 8.28 7.07 14.66
N GLN A 26 7.92 8.22 15.23
CA GLN A 26 6.67 8.91 14.91
C GLN A 26 6.63 9.40 13.45
N GLU A 27 7.77 9.81 12.89
CA GLU A 27 7.87 10.26 11.51
C GLU A 27 7.69 9.09 10.55
N TYR A 28 8.28 7.94 10.86
CA TYR A 28 8.08 6.70 10.11
C TYR A 28 6.62 6.22 10.14
N LEU A 29 5.96 6.30 11.31
CA LEU A 29 4.54 5.97 11.43
C LEU A 29 3.69 6.89 10.53
N LEU A 30 3.92 8.21 10.61
CA LEU A 30 3.19 9.18 9.78
C LEU A 30 3.43 8.95 8.28
N ALA A 31 4.69 8.74 7.89
CA ALA A 31 5.08 8.44 6.51
C ALA A 31 4.39 7.17 6.00
N SER A 32 4.35 6.11 6.82
CA SER A 32 3.69 4.85 6.49
C SER A 32 2.19 5.05 6.24
N HIS A 33 1.51 5.81 7.10
CA HIS A 33 0.10 6.12 6.92
C HIS A 33 -0.18 6.91 5.63
N GLN A 34 0.63 7.93 5.34
CA GLN A 34 0.48 8.75 4.14
C GLN A 34 0.76 7.95 2.87
N ALA A 35 1.87 7.19 2.85
CA ALA A 35 2.28 6.34 1.75
C ALA A 35 1.21 5.29 1.40
N VAL A 36 0.69 4.57 2.41
CA VAL A 36 -0.35 3.56 2.19
C VAL A 36 -1.62 4.18 1.59
N SER A 37 -2.07 5.32 2.13
CA SER A 37 -3.25 6.02 1.62
C SER A 37 -3.10 6.39 0.13
N GLN A 38 -1.97 7.01 -0.21
CA GLN A 38 -1.69 7.45 -1.58
C GLN A 38 -1.56 6.27 -2.55
N CYS A 39 -0.75 5.26 -2.20
CA CYS A 39 -0.47 4.13 -3.07
C CYS A 39 -1.71 3.25 -3.32
N LEU A 40 -2.62 3.13 -2.34
CA LEU A 40 -3.90 2.43 -2.56
C LEU A 40 -4.82 3.18 -3.54
N VAL A 41 -4.89 4.50 -3.44
CA VAL A 41 -5.66 5.33 -4.39
C VAL A 41 -5.08 5.20 -5.80
N ASP A 42 -3.76 5.24 -5.92
CA ASP A 42 -3.08 5.13 -7.22
C ASP A 42 -3.23 3.72 -7.81
N ALA A 43 -3.10 2.68 -7.00
CA ALA A 43 -3.35 1.30 -7.44
C ALA A 43 -4.82 1.08 -7.83
N GLN A 44 -5.78 1.67 -7.11
CA GLN A 44 -7.19 1.62 -7.49
C GLN A 44 -7.42 2.31 -8.84
N LYS A 45 -6.82 3.47 -9.10
CA LYS A 45 -6.92 4.14 -10.41
C LYS A 45 -6.27 3.33 -11.53
N LYS A 46 -5.08 2.77 -11.28
CA LYS A 46 -4.28 2.02 -12.26
C LYS A 46 -4.92 0.69 -12.63
N HIS A 47 -5.39 -0.05 -11.64
CA HIS A 47 -5.84 -1.43 -11.81
C HIS A 47 -7.36 -1.58 -11.83
N LEU A 48 -8.09 -0.61 -11.27
CA LEU A 48 -9.54 -0.62 -11.19
C LEU A 48 -10.25 0.53 -11.94
N PRO A 49 -9.94 0.76 -13.23
CA PRO A 49 -10.55 1.86 -13.98
C PRO A 49 -12.06 1.66 -14.23
N THR A 50 -12.56 0.43 -14.10
CA THR A 50 -13.98 0.08 -14.26
C THR A 50 -14.47 -0.79 -13.10
N PRO A 51 -15.77 -0.80 -12.74
CA PRO A 51 -16.27 -1.55 -11.58
C PRO A 51 -16.04 -3.08 -11.61
N HIS A 52 -15.75 -3.68 -12.76
CA HIS A 52 -15.60 -5.15 -12.95
C HIS A 52 -14.15 -5.64 -13.03
N SER A 53 -13.19 -4.76 -12.78
CA SER A 53 -11.75 -5.01 -12.93
C SER A 53 -11.14 -5.87 -11.80
N ILE A 54 -11.74 -5.88 -10.60
CA ILE A 54 -11.29 -6.69 -9.44
C ILE A 54 -11.42 -8.20 -9.73
N THR A 55 -12.33 -8.61 -10.61
CA THR A 55 -12.62 -10.02 -10.92
C THR A 55 -11.65 -10.70 -11.89
N ILE A 56 -10.62 -9.99 -12.38
CA ILE A 56 -9.63 -10.58 -13.28
C ILE A 56 -8.69 -11.49 -12.48
N LYS A 57 -9.01 -12.79 -12.46
CA LYS A 57 -8.15 -13.84 -11.89
C LYS A 57 -6.72 -13.70 -12.43
N GLY A 58 -5.75 -13.62 -11.52
CA GLY A 58 -4.32 -13.58 -11.85
C GLY A 58 -3.63 -12.24 -11.58
N LYS A 59 -4.35 -11.12 -11.51
CA LYS A 59 -3.75 -9.79 -11.28
C LYS A 59 -3.52 -9.41 -9.82
N THR A 60 -4.02 -10.21 -8.87
CA THR A 60 -3.96 -9.89 -7.44
C THR A 60 -2.53 -9.81 -6.92
N CYS A 61 -1.62 -10.67 -7.38
CA CYS A 61 -0.21 -10.62 -7.00
C CYS A 61 0.48 -9.37 -7.57
N ASP A 62 0.20 -9.02 -8.81
CA ASP A 62 0.77 -7.83 -9.47
C ASP A 62 0.29 -6.55 -8.77
N ILE A 63 -1.00 -6.46 -8.44
CA ILE A 63 -1.57 -5.33 -7.71
C ILE A 63 -0.93 -5.23 -6.32
N ALA A 64 -0.78 -6.35 -5.63
CA ALA A 64 -0.13 -6.36 -4.32
C ALA A 64 1.32 -5.87 -4.44
N PHE A 65 2.08 -6.42 -5.39
CA PHE A 65 3.47 -6.01 -5.63
C PHE A 65 3.57 -4.51 -5.92
N ASP A 66 2.78 -3.99 -6.85
CA ASP A 66 2.74 -2.56 -7.19
C ASP A 66 2.46 -1.67 -5.97
N VAL A 67 1.54 -2.09 -5.10
CA VAL A 67 1.21 -1.34 -3.88
C VAL A 67 2.36 -1.41 -2.88
N PHE A 68 2.97 -2.57 -2.67
CA PHE A 68 4.11 -2.71 -1.75
C PHE A 68 5.32 -1.89 -2.19
N ASP A 69 5.64 -1.93 -3.48
CA ASP A 69 6.74 -1.18 -4.09
C ASP A 69 6.52 0.32 -3.92
N CYS A 70 5.33 0.81 -4.29
CA CYS A 70 4.96 2.22 -4.12
C CYS A 70 5.07 2.69 -2.66
N VAL A 71 4.59 1.90 -1.69
CA VAL A 71 4.64 2.30 -0.28
C VAL A 71 6.08 2.37 0.21
N SER A 72 6.91 1.40 -0.17
CA SER A 72 8.33 1.36 0.18
C SER A 72 9.07 2.58 -0.37
N ASP A 73 8.83 2.91 -1.64
CA ASP A 73 9.42 4.09 -2.29
C ASP A 73 8.99 5.39 -1.60
N ARG A 74 7.70 5.55 -1.29
CA ARG A 74 7.19 6.77 -0.63
C ARG A 74 7.71 6.97 0.77
N ILE A 75 7.83 5.90 1.55
CA ILE A 75 8.47 5.96 2.87
C ILE A 75 9.94 6.32 2.72
N GLY A 76 10.64 5.70 1.77
CA GLY A 76 12.04 6.00 1.46
C GLY A 76 12.26 7.46 1.04
N GLU A 77 11.39 8.01 0.20
CA GLU A 77 11.41 9.43 -0.19
C GLU A 77 11.20 10.35 1.02
N TYR A 78 10.21 10.07 1.87
CA TYR A 78 9.93 10.88 3.06
C TYR A 78 11.12 10.88 4.04
N CYS A 79 11.62 9.69 4.38
CA CYS A 79 12.75 9.56 5.32
C CYS A 79 14.10 9.94 4.69
N GLY A 80 14.22 9.90 3.37
CA GLY A 80 15.41 10.33 2.62
C GLY A 80 15.47 11.85 2.39
N GLN A 81 14.36 12.57 2.59
CA GLN A 81 14.28 14.03 2.48
C GLN A 81 14.81 14.78 3.70
N SER A 82 15.14 14.08 4.80
CA SER A 82 15.87 14.65 5.93
C SER A 82 17.36 14.86 5.58
N LEU A 83 17.65 15.91 4.82
CA LEU A 83 18.99 16.48 4.60
C LEU A 83 19.01 17.95 4.99
#